data_AF-A0A2V8TC05-F1
#
_entry.id   AF-A0A2V8TC05-F1
#
_cell.length_a   1.000
_cell.length_b   1.000
_cell.length_c   1.000
_cell.angle_alpha   90.00
_cell.angle_beta   90.00
_cell.angle_gamma   90.00
#
_symmetry.space_group_name_H-M   'P 1'
#
loop_
_entity.id
_entity.type
_entity.pdbx_description
1 polymer ?
#
loop_
_entity_poly.entity_id
_entity_poly.type
_entity_poly.pdbx_seq_one_letter_code
_entity_poly.pdbx_strand_id
1 'polypeptide(L)'
;MTPRWISHPKSSAGSTGRLVRPLRRLRRRTRPARRLLRSEQGLARIVRDLRTGRISDEFDRHEHRRTTQVRRSIPRTALVVFSAFFACSAFGEEMKIGVFDFGRITQETNEGQRIQKKLKDFQDHKQAELAAKEKELKDLQDQLAAQALALSPEKRSEMEKDVQKKQNDLQILREGAQREWQIEFNEAQDGFLQKVRDVVEALGREDKFTLILERDYTVYRNDSVEITPRVIERFNKMYPEASSPASASKGGAPKGSASKPPAPDKPPAPPKEEKPKPPPKEEKPQPPRTP
;
A
#
# COMPACT_ATOMS: atom_id res chain seq x y z
N MET A 1 26.74 -11.29 42.27
CA MET A 1 25.97 -11.82 41.12
C MET A 1 26.93 -12.06 39.98
N THR A 2 27.16 -13.32 39.61
CA THR A 2 27.92 -13.73 38.41
C THR A 2 27.00 -13.73 37.18
N PRO A 3 27.54 -13.52 35.98
CA PRO A 3 27.62 -14.64 35.02
C PRO A 3 28.98 -14.68 34.29
N ARG A 4 29.66 -15.83 34.18
CA ARG A 4 29.41 -17.00 33.30
C ARG A 4 29.98 -16.80 31.88
N TRP A 5 31.23 -17.24 31.74
CA TRP A 5 31.89 -17.93 30.63
C TRP A 5 31.10 -18.15 29.32
N ILE A 6 31.75 -17.94 28.17
CA ILE A 6 32.45 -19.01 27.39
C ILE A 6 33.26 -18.37 26.24
N SER A 7 34.54 -18.70 26.23
CA SER A 7 35.53 -18.39 25.19
C SER A 7 35.63 -19.57 24.21
N HIS A 8 35.81 -19.32 22.92
CA HIS A 8 36.57 -20.22 22.04
C HIS A 8 37.29 -19.47 20.91
N PRO A 9 38.42 -20.01 20.39
CA PRO A 9 39.49 -19.25 19.76
C PRO A 9 39.57 -19.36 18.22
N LYS A 10 40.51 -18.56 17.68
CA LYS A 10 40.93 -18.39 16.28
C LYS A 10 41.60 -19.63 15.61
N SER A 11 41.41 -19.71 14.29
CA SER A 11 42.41 -19.93 13.21
C SER A 11 43.10 -21.29 13.03
N SER A 12 43.01 -21.91 11.84
CA SER A 12 44.03 -21.80 10.76
C SER A 12 43.86 -22.85 9.62
N ALA A 13 44.34 -22.46 8.43
CA ALA A 13 44.83 -23.24 7.27
C ALA A 13 43.92 -24.34 6.66
N GLY A 14 43.77 -24.48 5.34
CA GLY A 14 44.50 -23.98 4.18
C GLY A 14 44.19 -24.91 2.99
N SER A 15 44.70 -24.56 1.79
CA SER A 15 44.74 -25.41 0.58
C SER A 15 43.40 -25.56 -0.18
N THR A 16 43.24 -25.54 -1.51
CA THR A 16 44.05 -25.33 -2.73
C THR A 16 43.07 -25.55 -3.91
N GLY A 17 43.27 -24.91 -5.08
CA GLY A 17 42.61 -25.32 -6.35
C GLY A 17 41.52 -24.34 -6.81
N ARG A 18 41.82 -23.28 -7.57
CA ARG A 18 42.28 -23.24 -8.98
C ARG A 18 41.37 -24.06 -9.90
N LEU A 19 40.45 -23.40 -10.60
CA LEU A 19 40.27 -23.53 -12.07
C LEU A 19 39.18 -22.59 -12.60
N VAL A 20 39.64 -21.51 -13.20
CA VAL A 20 38.95 -20.70 -14.22
C VAL A 20 38.97 -21.49 -15.53
N ARG A 21 37.85 -21.60 -16.28
CA ARG A 21 37.78 -21.58 -17.78
C ARG A 21 36.36 -21.85 -18.34
N PRO A 22 36.07 -21.52 -19.63
CA PRO A 22 35.04 -20.55 -19.97
C PRO A 22 33.98 -21.05 -20.99
N LEU A 23 33.10 -20.11 -21.37
CA LEU A 23 32.18 -20.12 -22.51
C LEU A 23 32.65 -20.94 -23.73
N ARG A 24 31.81 -21.88 -24.16
CA ARG A 24 31.81 -22.45 -25.52
C ARG A 24 30.50 -22.11 -26.24
N ARG A 25 30.61 -21.21 -27.21
CA ARG A 25 29.65 -21.07 -28.32
C ARG A 25 29.73 -22.34 -29.18
N LEU A 26 28.60 -22.87 -29.65
CA LEU A 26 28.49 -23.56 -30.95
C LEU A 26 27.01 -23.51 -31.38
N ARG A 27 26.64 -22.54 -32.22
CA ARG A 27 26.56 -22.60 -33.69
C ARG A 27 25.35 -23.39 -34.18
N ARG A 28 24.40 -22.61 -34.72
CA ARG A 28 23.19 -23.01 -35.43
C ARG A 28 23.47 -24.11 -36.46
N ARG A 29 22.62 -25.14 -36.46
CA ARG A 29 22.40 -26.03 -37.61
C ARG A 29 20.91 -26.03 -37.92
N THR A 30 20.56 -25.26 -38.94
CA THR A 30 19.27 -25.28 -39.62
C THR A 30 19.15 -26.53 -40.50
N ARG A 31 17.97 -27.17 -40.51
CA ARG A 31 17.27 -27.88 -41.62
C ARG A 31 16.33 -28.96 -41.04
N PRO A 32 15.23 -29.34 -41.72
CA PRO A 32 14.25 -28.51 -42.41
C PRO A 32 12.79 -28.86 -42.02
N ALA A 33 11.88 -27.96 -42.36
CA ALA A 33 10.44 -28.17 -42.37
C ALA A 33 10.04 -29.35 -43.27
N ARG A 34 9.20 -30.27 -42.76
CA ARG A 34 8.18 -31.07 -43.48
C ARG A 34 7.65 -32.20 -42.59
N ARG A 35 6.61 -31.87 -41.81
CA ARG A 35 5.61 -32.74 -41.15
C ARG A 35 5.01 -31.87 -40.05
N LEU A 36 3.77 -31.41 -40.06
CA LEU A 36 2.56 -31.87 -40.73
C LEU A 36 1.70 -30.64 -41.00
N LEU A 37 1.65 -30.19 -42.26
CA LEU A 37 0.45 -29.55 -42.81
C LEU A 37 -0.61 -30.65 -42.93
N ARG A 38 -1.43 -30.86 -41.89
CA ARG A 38 -2.70 -31.60 -42.04
C ARG A 38 -3.64 -31.48 -40.83
N SER A 39 -3.98 -30.26 -40.43
CA SER A 39 -5.17 -30.05 -39.59
C SER A 39 -6.18 -29.04 -40.16
N GLU A 40 -5.83 -28.33 -41.24
CA GLU A 40 -6.74 -27.37 -41.89
C GLU A 40 -7.40 -27.90 -43.17
N GLN A 41 -7.81 -29.18 -43.18
CA GLN A 41 -8.76 -29.68 -44.20
C GLN A 41 -9.92 -30.49 -43.60
N GLY A 42 -10.01 -30.60 -42.27
CA GLY A 42 -11.13 -31.27 -41.60
C GLY A 42 -12.38 -30.40 -41.48
N LEU A 43 -12.21 -29.08 -41.35
CA LEU A 43 -13.34 -28.18 -41.05
C LEU A 43 -14.09 -27.66 -42.28
N ALA A 44 -13.53 -27.83 -43.49
CA ALA A 44 -14.18 -27.42 -44.74
C ALA A 44 -15.08 -28.50 -45.40
N ARG A 45 -15.16 -29.71 -44.82
CA ARG A 45 -16.10 -30.76 -45.27
C ARG A 45 -17.39 -30.77 -44.46
N ILE A 46 -17.31 -30.48 -43.16
CA ILE A 46 -18.47 -30.50 -42.25
C ILE A 46 -19.47 -29.37 -42.57
N VAL A 47 -19.01 -28.24 -43.12
CA VAL A 47 -19.87 -27.11 -43.51
C VAL A 47 -20.45 -27.27 -44.93
N ARG A 48 -19.96 -28.21 -45.74
CA ARG A 48 -20.47 -28.43 -47.12
C ARG A 48 -21.59 -29.48 -47.18
N ASP A 49 -21.61 -30.45 -46.26
CA ASP A 49 -22.62 -31.53 -46.25
C ASP A 49 -23.95 -31.18 -45.54
N LEU A 50 -24.04 -30.03 -44.84
CA LEU A 50 -25.32 -29.57 -44.28
C LEU A 50 -26.16 -28.71 -45.25
N ARG A 51 -25.67 -28.42 -46.47
CA ARG A 51 -26.33 -27.49 -47.41
C ARG A 51 -26.96 -28.14 -48.65
N THR A 52 -26.84 -29.45 -48.83
CA THR A 52 -27.47 -30.17 -49.95
C THR A 52 -28.37 -31.26 -49.40
N GLY A 53 -29.61 -30.89 -49.07
CA GLY A 53 -30.68 -31.82 -48.71
C GLY A 53 -30.96 -32.80 -49.85
N ARG A 54 -30.20 -33.88 -49.90
CA ARG A 54 -30.37 -34.97 -50.86
C ARG A 54 -30.04 -36.30 -50.17
N ILE A 55 -30.91 -36.67 -49.23
CA ILE A 55 -31.09 -38.06 -48.82
C ILE A 55 -32.60 -38.31 -48.78
N SER A 56 -33.16 -38.39 -49.97
CA SER A 56 -34.45 -39.01 -50.25
C SER A 56 -34.24 -39.71 -51.58
N ASP A 57 -34.61 -40.98 -51.64
CA ASP A 57 -34.45 -41.91 -52.76
C ASP A 57 -33.08 -42.54 -52.97
N GLU A 58 -32.80 -43.60 -52.19
CA GLU A 58 -32.32 -44.82 -52.84
C GLU A 58 -32.98 -46.04 -52.17
N PHE A 59 -34.21 -46.21 -52.63
CA PHE A 59 -35.08 -47.36 -52.44
C PHE A 59 -34.40 -48.60 -53.06
N ASP A 60 -34.38 -49.67 -52.28
CA ASP A 60 -34.58 -51.05 -52.78
C ASP A 60 -33.48 -51.68 -53.64
N ARG A 61 -32.57 -52.44 -53.00
CA ARG A 61 -32.45 -53.90 -53.21
C ARG A 61 -31.28 -54.54 -52.47
N HIS A 62 -31.55 -55.75 -51.95
CA HIS A 62 -30.60 -56.83 -51.58
C HIS A 62 -29.58 -56.49 -50.46
N GLU A 63 -29.54 -57.13 -49.30
CA GLU A 63 -29.63 -58.57 -49.07
C GLU A 63 -30.17 -58.90 -47.66
N HIS A 64 -31.04 -59.90 -47.62
CA HIS A 64 -31.26 -60.71 -46.42
C HIS A 64 -29.98 -61.50 -46.09
N ARG A 65 -29.30 -61.16 -44.98
CA ARG A 65 -28.44 -62.12 -44.27
C ARG A 65 -28.28 -61.73 -42.80
N ARG A 66 -29.04 -62.45 -41.97
CA ARG A 66 -28.71 -62.88 -40.60
C ARG A 66 -28.49 -61.78 -39.57
N THR A 67 -29.61 -61.25 -39.09
CA THR A 67 -29.72 -60.57 -37.80
C THR A 67 -29.47 -61.57 -36.66
N THR A 68 -28.28 -61.59 -36.08
CA THR A 68 -28.12 -61.99 -34.68
C THR A 68 -28.32 -60.74 -33.83
N GLN A 69 -29.57 -60.54 -33.41
CA GLN A 69 -29.90 -59.58 -32.37
C GLN A 69 -29.15 -59.93 -31.09
N VAL A 70 -28.05 -59.24 -30.81
CA VAL A 70 -27.67 -59.02 -29.41
C VAL A 70 -28.35 -57.73 -28.99
N ARG A 71 -29.63 -57.84 -28.58
CA ARG A 71 -30.32 -56.80 -27.80
C ARG A 71 -29.57 -56.64 -26.48
N ARG A 72 -28.48 -55.87 -26.49
CA ARG A 72 -27.88 -55.32 -25.28
C ARG A 72 -28.82 -54.21 -24.81
N SER A 73 -29.85 -54.60 -24.06
CA SER A 73 -30.66 -53.69 -23.27
C SER A 73 -29.73 -52.93 -22.32
N ILE A 74 -29.48 -51.66 -22.58
CA ILE A 74 -28.91 -50.77 -21.57
C ILE A 74 -29.94 -50.78 -20.43
N PRO A 75 -29.62 -51.32 -19.25
CA PRO A 75 -30.61 -51.42 -18.19
C PRO A 75 -30.99 -49.98 -17.78
N ARG A 76 -32.30 -49.71 -17.65
CA ARG A 76 -32.83 -48.39 -17.25
C ARG A 76 -32.23 -47.88 -15.93
N THR A 77 -31.64 -48.76 -15.12
CA THR A 77 -30.86 -48.44 -13.91
C THR A 77 -29.56 -47.69 -14.21
N ALA A 78 -28.93 -47.88 -15.37
CA ALA A 78 -27.71 -47.17 -15.75
C ALA A 78 -27.95 -45.67 -16.03
N LEU A 79 -29.15 -45.29 -16.47
CA LEU A 79 -29.54 -43.88 -16.68
C LEU A 79 -29.81 -43.16 -15.35
N VAL A 80 -30.40 -43.84 -14.37
CA VAL A 80 -30.66 -43.27 -13.04
C VAL A 80 -29.37 -43.04 -12.25
N VAL A 81 -28.42 -43.99 -12.31
CA VAL A 81 -27.12 -43.88 -11.65
C VAL A 81 -26.22 -42.82 -12.31
N PHE A 82 -26.29 -42.65 -13.63
CA PHE A 82 -25.56 -41.57 -14.32
C PHE A 82 -26.11 -40.17 -14.01
N SER A 83 -27.42 -40.04 -13.76
CA SER A 83 -28.02 -38.76 -13.32
C SER A 83 -27.66 -38.40 -11.87
N ALA A 84 -27.46 -39.39 -11.00
CA ALA A 84 -27.09 -39.17 -9.60
C ALA A 84 -25.62 -38.71 -9.44
N PHE A 85 -24.76 -38.97 -10.44
CA PHE A 85 -23.35 -38.56 -10.41
C PHE A 85 -23.14 -37.08 -10.79
N PHE A 86 -24.11 -36.44 -11.44
CA PHE A 86 -24.05 -35.02 -11.82
C PHE A 86 -24.60 -34.05 -10.74
N ALA A 87 -25.19 -34.58 -9.67
CA ALA A 87 -25.78 -33.77 -8.60
C ALA A 87 -24.76 -33.29 -7.55
N CYS A 88 -23.51 -33.74 -7.61
CA CYS A 88 -22.41 -33.16 -6.83
C CYS A 88 -21.84 -31.93 -7.56
N SER A 89 -22.71 -30.96 -7.89
CA SER A 89 -22.23 -29.65 -8.29
C SER A 89 -21.65 -28.99 -7.05
N ALA A 90 -20.36 -28.70 -7.13
CA ALA A 90 -19.54 -28.13 -6.07
C ALA A 90 -20.27 -27.02 -5.29
N PHE A 91 -20.54 -27.26 -4.01
CA PHE A 91 -20.73 -26.18 -3.03
C PHE A 91 -19.36 -25.55 -2.79
N GLY A 92 -18.86 -24.77 -3.76
CA GLY A 92 -17.86 -23.77 -3.47
C GLY A 92 -18.55 -22.65 -2.71
N GLU A 93 -18.18 -22.42 -1.46
CA GLU A 93 -18.59 -21.20 -0.76
C GLU A 93 -18.14 -20.01 -1.63
N GLU A 94 -19.11 -19.20 -2.06
CA GLU A 94 -18.83 -18.04 -2.90
C GLU A 94 -17.90 -17.11 -2.12
N MET A 95 -16.64 -17.03 -2.55
CA MET A 95 -15.63 -16.21 -1.88
C MET A 95 -15.98 -14.73 -2.02
N LYS A 96 -16.51 -14.14 -0.96
CA LYS A 96 -16.84 -12.71 -0.93
C LYS A 96 -15.62 -11.91 -0.52
N ILE A 97 -15.15 -11.07 -1.43
CA ILE A 97 -14.03 -10.15 -1.19
C ILE A 97 -14.57 -8.72 -1.15
N GLY A 98 -14.20 -7.97 -0.12
CA GLY A 98 -14.50 -6.56 0.02
C GLY A 98 -13.24 -5.70 -0.04
N VAL A 99 -13.36 -4.47 -0.55
CA VAL A 99 -12.31 -3.46 -0.50
C VAL A 99 -12.87 -2.16 0.05
N PHE A 100 -12.19 -1.58 1.05
CA PHE A 100 -12.56 -0.28 1.62
C PHE A 100 -11.43 0.75 1.46
N ASP A 101 -11.79 2.02 1.50
CA ASP A 101 -10.84 3.14 1.48
C ASP A 101 -10.81 3.81 2.85
N PHE A 102 -9.69 3.69 3.55
CA PHE A 102 -9.50 4.28 4.88
C PHE A 102 -9.50 5.82 4.83
N GLY A 103 -8.88 6.42 3.81
CA GLY A 103 -8.84 7.86 3.63
C GLY A 103 -10.24 8.47 3.48
N ARG A 104 -11.10 7.85 2.66
CA ARG A 104 -12.50 8.24 2.53
C ARG A 104 -13.29 8.04 3.82
N ILE A 105 -13.11 6.92 4.52
CA ILE A 105 -13.77 6.71 5.82
C ILE A 105 -13.38 7.81 6.81
N THR A 106 -12.12 8.21 6.83
CA THR A 106 -11.62 9.28 7.70
C THR A 106 -12.23 10.64 7.35
N GLN A 107 -12.53 10.90 6.07
CA GLN A 107 -13.10 12.17 5.60
C GLN A 107 -14.64 12.24 5.68
N GLU A 108 -15.31 11.11 5.47
CA GLU A 108 -16.77 11.04 5.33
C GLU A 108 -17.49 10.63 6.63
N THR A 109 -16.78 10.06 7.61
CA THR A 109 -17.37 9.75 8.92
C THR A 109 -17.41 10.97 9.83
N ASN A 110 -18.43 11.04 10.70
CA ASN A 110 -18.58 12.17 11.61
C ASN A 110 -17.42 12.26 12.61
N GLU A 111 -16.97 11.12 13.13
CA GLU A 111 -15.82 11.05 14.04
C GLU A 111 -14.52 11.46 13.34
N GLY A 112 -14.31 11.01 12.09
CA GLY A 112 -13.13 11.37 11.32
C GLY A 112 -13.04 12.88 11.06
N GLN A 113 -14.15 13.52 10.71
CA GLN A 113 -14.23 14.98 10.58
C GLN A 113 -13.95 15.70 11.90
N ARG A 114 -14.45 15.16 13.03
CA ARG A 114 -14.19 15.72 14.37
C ARG A 114 -12.70 15.64 14.72
N ILE A 115 -12.06 14.50 14.46
CA ILE A 115 -10.63 14.30 14.70
C ILE A 115 -9.81 15.26 13.83
N GLN A 116 -10.13 15.38 12.54
CA GLN A 116 -9.46 16.32 11.64
C GLN A 116 -9.57 17.76 12.14
N LYS A 117 -10.75 18.16 12.62
CA LYS A 117 -10.95 19.49 13.21
C LYS A 117 -10.11 19.68 14.48
N LYS A 118 -10.13 18.72 15.41
CA LYS A 118 -9.34 18.78 16.65
C LYS A 118 -7.84 18.93 16.34
N LEU A 119 -7.33 18.13 15.40
CA LEU A 119 -5.93 18.21 14.98
C LEU A 119 -5.63 19.55 14.33
N LYS A 120 -6.50 20.05 13.44
CA LYS A 120 -6.34 21.37 12.84
C LYS A 120 -6.30 22.48 13.90
N ASP A 121 -7.22 22.47 14.86
CA ASP A 121 -7.30 23.46 15.94
C ASP A 121 -6.02 23.41 16.82
N PHE A 122 -5.50 22.21 17.10
CA PHE A 122 -4.24 22.02 17.81
C PHE A 122 -3.04 22.63 17.02
N GLN A 123 -2.96 22.35 15.72
CA GLN A 123 -1.91 22.88 14.85
C GLN A 123 -1.97 24.40 14.78
N ASP A 124 -3.17 24.96 14.57
CA ASP A 124 -3.39 26.41 14.47
C ASP A 124 -3.02 27.10 15.80
N HIS A 125 -3.36 26.50 16.95
CA HIS A 125 -2.97 27.01 18.27
C HIS A 125 -1.44 27.04 18.45
N LYS A 126 -0.75 25.93 18.15
CA LYS A 126 0.71 25.86 18.26
C LYS A 126 1.40 26.83 17.31
N GLN A 127 0.88 26.99 16.10
CA GLN A 127 1.41 27.95 15.14
C GLN A 127 1.26 29.40 15.61
N ALA A 128 0.13 29.74 16.24
CA ALA A 128 -0.09 31.07 16.82
C ALA A 128 0.87 31.34 18.00
N GLU A 129 1.09 30.35 18.86
CA GLU A 129 2.03 30.44 19.98
C GLU A 129 3.48 30.67 19.49
N LEU A 130 3.92 29.91 18.48
CA LEU A 130 5.23 30.08 17.86
C LEU A 130 5.39 31.46 17.20
N ALA A 131 4.38 31.91 16.46
CA ALA A 131 4.41 33.22 15.81
C ALA A 131 4.49 34.38 16.82
N ALA A 132 3.81 34.26 17.96
CA ALA A 132 3.90 35.24 19.04
C ALA A 132 5.32 35.31 19.62
N LYS A 133 5.96 34.16 19.88
CA LYS A 133 7.34 34.09 20.40
C LYS A 133 8.38 34.56 19.39
N GLU A 134 8.20 34.27 18.11
CA GLU A 134 9.03 34.79 17.03
C GLU A 134 8.97 36.31 16.96
N LYS A 135 7.77 36.88 17.08
CA LYS A 135 7.58 38.33 17.11
C LYS A 135 8.24 38.96 18.33
N GLU A 136 8.03 38.41 19.53
CA GLU A 136 8.69 38.88 20.75
C GLU A 136 10.23 38.90 20.62
N LEU A 137 10.81 37.84 20.05
CA LEU A 137 12.25 37.73 19.84
C LEU A 137 12.75 38.77 18.84
N LYS A 138 12.01 38.95 17.72
CA LYS A 138 12.36 39.94 16.70
C LYS A 138 12.29 41.36 17.24
N ASP A 139 11.22 41.71 17.96
CA ASP A 139 11.05 43.04 18.56
C ASP A 139 12.21 43.35 19.54
N LEU A 140 12.65 42.34 20.32
CA LEU A 140 13.79 42.50 21.24
C LEU A 140 15.13 42.70 20.50
N GLN A 141 15.34 41.95 19.41
CA GLN A 141 16.53 42.10 18.55
C GLN A 141 16.56 43.47 17.88
N ASP A 142 15.42 43.95 17.37
CA ASP A 142 15.29 45.25 16.72
C ASP A 142 15.52 46.39 17.73
N GLN A 143 15.00 46.25 18.97
CA GLN A 143 15.26 47.21 20.06
C GLN A 143 16.74 47.26 20.44
N LEU A 144 17.39 46.10 20.56
CA LEU A 144 18.81 46.02 20.88
C LEU A 144 19.66 46.68 19.80
N ALA A 145 19.35 46.44 18.52
CA ALA A 145 20.04 47.05 17.39
C ALA A 145 19.84 48.58 17.36
N ALA A 146 18.62 49.05 17.60
CA ALA A 146 18.30 50.48 17.59
C ALA A 146 18.95 51.26 18.75
N GLN A 147 19.07 50.64 19.92
CA GLN A 147 19.57 51.29 21.14
C GLN A 147 21.03 50.95 21.46
N ALA A 148 21.73 50.18 20.62
CA ALA A 148 23.06 49.62 20.89
C ALA A 148 24.11 50.65 21.32
N LEU A 149 24.02 51.90 20.83
CA LEU A 149 24.95 53.00 21.13
C LEU A 149 24.52 53.85 22.33
N ALA A 150 23.26 53.73 22.77
CA ALA A 150 22.68 54.51 23.86
C ALA A 150 22.56 53.73 25.19
N LEU A 151 22.67 52.40 25.15
CA LEU A 151 22.60 51.53 26.33
C LEU A 151 23.91 51.52 27.12
N SER A 152 23.81 51.37 28.45
CA SER A 152 24.99 51.06 29.28
C SER A 152 25.47 49.64 28.99
N PRO A 153 26.75 49.31 29.25
CA PRO A 153 27.29 47.97 29.07
C PRO A 153 26.48 46.89 29.80
N GLU A 154 25.99 47.20 31.00
CA GLU A 154 25.20 46.28 31.82
C GLU A 154 23.82 46.01 31.20
N LYS A 155 23.10 47.06 30.79
CA LYS A 155 21.78 46.91 30.14
C LYS A 155 21.88 46.20 28.81
N ARG A 156 22.94 46.47 28.04
CA ARG A 156 23.20 45.76 26.79
C ARG A 156 23.42 44.27 27.05
N SER A 157 24.25 43.92 28.04
CA SER A 157 24.50 42.51 28.39
C SER A 157 23.22 41.80 28.87
N GLU A 158 22.36 42.49 29.62
CA GLU A 158 21.06 41.96 30.05
C GLU A 158 20.15 41.66 28.85
N MET A 159 19.99 42.61 27.91
CA MET A 159 19.19 42.39 26.71
C MET A 159 19.76 41.30 25.80
N GLU A 160 21.10 41.19 25.66
CA GLU A 160 21.75 40.12 24.90
C GLU A 160 21.45 38.74 25.52
N LYS A 161 21.46 38.63 26.86
CA LYS A 161 21.06 37.40 27.56
C LYS A 161 19.59 37.06 27.34
N ASP A 162 18.71 38.06 27.37
CA ASP A 162 17.28 37.86 27.11
C ASP A 162 17.00 37.42 25.67
N VAL A 163 17.70 37.97 24.68
CA VAL A 163 17.65 37.50 23.28
C VAL A 163 18.07 36.04 23.21
N GLN A 164 19.22 35.68 23.80
CA GLN A 164 19.73 34.31 23.79
C GLN A 164 18.75 33.35 24.47
N LYS A 165 18.16 33.75 25.59
CA LYS A 165 17.15 32.97 26.32
C LYS A 165 15.91 32.75 25.45
N LYS A 166 15.32 33.80 24.90
CA LYS A 166 14.13 33.71 24.03
C LYS A 166 14.40 32.88 22.77
N GLN A 167 15.61 32.95 22.21
CA GLN A 167 16.01 32.14 21.07
C GLN A 167 16.06 30.64 21.42
N ASN A 168 16.62 30.29 22.57
CA ASN A 168 16.63 28.92 23.07
C ASN A 168 15.21 28.42 23.39
N ASP A 169 14.39 29.23 24.06
CA ASP A 169 13.01 28.90 24.40
C ASP A 169 12.18 28.64 23.13
N LEU A 170 12.37 29.46 22.09
CA LEU A 170 11.70 29.28 20.79
C LEU A 170 12.13 27.98 20.10
N GLN A 171 13.42 27.63 20.14
CA GLN A 171 13.93 26.36 19.60
C GLN A 171 13.26 25.17 20.30
N ILE A 172 13.24 25.18 21.65
CA ILE A 172 12.61 24.13 22.46
C ILE A 172 11.11 24.04 22.17
N LEU A 173 10.43 25.19 22.06
CA LEU A 173 9.01 25.25 21.79
C LEU A 173 8.66 24.68 20.41
N ARG A 174 9.46 24.96 19.37
CA ARG A 174 9.28 24.38 18.03
C ARG A 174 9.43 22.85 18.06
N GLU A 175 10.46 22.35 18.72
CA GLU A 175 10.69 20.91 18.87
C GLU A 175 9.61 20.23 19.72
N GLY A 176 9.12 20.91 20.76
CA GLY A 176 7.98 20.48 21.57
C GLY A 176 6.70 20.38 20.75
N ALA A 177 6.34 21.45 20.04
CA ALA A 177 5.16 21.52 19.19
C ALA A 177 5.15 20.41 18.12
N GLN A 178 6.30 20.16 17.47
CA GLN A 178 6.40 19.09 16.47
C GLN A 178 6.22 17.70 17.10
N ARG A 179 6.79 17.46 18.28
CA ARG A 179 6.66 16.17 18.99
C ARG A 179 5.23 15.95 19.47
N GLU A 180 4.63 16.96 20.10
CA GLU A 180 3.24 16.88 20.56
C GLU A 180 2.28 16.68 19.39
N TRP A 181 2.49 17.37 18.26
CA TRP A 181 1.72 17.13 17.05
C TRP A 181 1.80 15.67 16.59
N GLN A 182 3.01 15.11 16.54
CA GLN A 182 3.20 13.72 16.11
C GLN A 182 2.52 12.73 17.06
N ILE A 183 2.56 12.99 18.37
CA ILE A 183 1.91 12.16 19.39
C ILE A 183 0.39 12.22 19.20
N GLU A 184 -0.19 13.42 19.21
CA GLU A 184 -1.64 13.61 19.04
C GLU A 184 -2.15 13.04 17.72
N PHE A 185 -1.39 13.22 16.63
CA PHE A 185 -1.73 12.67 15.32
C PHE A 185 -1.72 11.14 15.33
N ASN A 186 -0.69 10.52 15.89
CA ASN A 186 -0.58 9.06 15.96
C ASN A 186 -1.66 8.46 16.86
N GLU A 187 -1.87 9.01 18.05
CA GLU A 187 -2.90 8.54 18.98
C GLU A 187 -4.31 8.63 18.37
N ALA A 188 -4.60 9.75 17.70
CA ALA A 188 -5.87 9.93 17.00
C ALA A 188 -6.03 8.94 15.83
N GLN A 189 -4.97 8.73 15.06
CA GLN A 189 -4.97 7.77 13.94
C GLN A 189 -5.16 6.34 14.42
N ASP A 190 -4.40 5.91 15.43
CA ASP A 190 -4.46 4.55 15.98
C ASP A 190 -5.83 4.26 16.59
N GLY A 191 -6.36 5.21 17.38
CA GLY A 191 -7.70 5.09 17.96
C GLY A 191 -8.79 5.02 16.89
N PHE A 192 -8.68 5.82 15.83
CA PHE A 192 -9.62 5.77 14.71
C PHE A 192 -9.50 4.46 13.92
N LEU A 193 -8.28 4.00 13.65
CA LEU A 193 -8.02 2.75 12.95
C LEU A 193 -8.60 1.55 13.69
N GLN A 194 -8.48 1.51 15.03
CA GLN A 194 -9.10 0.47 15.85
C GLN A 194 -10.63 0.43 15.66
N LYS A 195 -11.30 1.59 15.75
CA LYS A 195 -12.75 1.68 15.51
C LYS A 195 -13.15 1.23 14.10
N VAL A 196 -12.35 1.57 13.08
CA VAL A 196 -12.61 1.11 11.71
C VAL A 196 -12.45 -0.41 11.60
N ARG A 197 -11.44 -0.99 12.26
CA ARG A 197 -11.25 -2.45 12.29
C ARG A 197 -12.44 -3.15 12.93
N ASP A 198 -12.94 -2.66 14.06
CA ASP A 198 -14.12 -3.23 14.73
C ASP A 198 -15.34 -3.26 13.79
N VAL A 199 -15.57 -2.18 13.04
CA VAL A 199 -16.66 -2.08 12.06
C VAL A 199 -16.46 -3.05 10.90
N VAL A 200 -15.23 -3.13 10.37
CA VAL A 200 -14.89 -4.02 9.26
C VAL A 200 -15.03 -5.48 9.69
N GLU A 201 -14.60 -5.84 10.90
CA GLU A 201 -14.77 -7.19 11.44
C GLU A 201 -16.24 -7.55 11.63
N ALA A 202 -17.05 -6.64 12.16
CA ALA A 202 -18.49 -6.86 12.31
C ALA A 202 -19.16 -7.08 10.95
N LEU A 203 -18.88 -6.23 9.96
CA LEU A 203 -19.39 -6.40 8.59
C LEU A 203 -18.89 -7.69 7.96
N GLY A 204 -17.62 -8.04 8.17
CA GLY A 204 -17.01 -9.27 7.69
C GLY A 204 -17.78 -10.50 8.15
N ARG A 205 -18.14 -10.56 9.44
CA ARG A 205 -18.92 -11.65 10.03
C ARG A 205 -20.39 -11.64 9.59
N GLU A 206 -21.04 -10.48 9.57
CA GLU A 206 -22.46 -10.33 9.25
C GLU A 206 -22.77 -10.68 7.78
N ASP A 207 -21.95 -10.18 6.85
CA ASP A 207 -22.17 -10.37 5.41
C ASP A 207 -21.44 -11.59 4.83
N LYS A 208 -20.66 -12.28 5.68
CA LYS A 208 -19.83 -13.45 5.35
C LYS A 208 -18.77 -13.13 4.31
N PHE A 209 -18.01 -12.07 4.51
CA PHE A 209 -16.82 -11.82 3.70
C PHE A 209 -15.73 -12.82 4.04
N THR A 210 -15.12 -13.40 3.01
CA THR A 210 -13.93 -14.24 3.13
C THR A 210 -12.69 -13.39 3.38
N LEU A 211 -12.63 -12.20 2.78
CA LEU A 211 -11.51 -11.28 2.90
C LEU A 211 -11.96 -9.84 2.70
N ILE A 212 -11.45 -8.93 3.53
CA ILE A 212 -11.60 -7.49 3.33
C ILE A 212 -10.22 -6.87 3.25
N LEU A 213 -9.95 -6.12 2.19
CA LEU A 213 -8.68 -5.45 1.93
C LEU A 213 -8.83 -3.94 1.98
N GLU A 214 -7.78 -3.26 2.40
CA GLU A 214 -7.68 -1.82 2.21
C GLU A 214 -7.26 -1.52 0.76
N ARG A 215 -7.80 -0.43 0.20
CA ARG A 215 -7.58 0.03 -1.17
C ARG A 215 -6.09 0.15 -1.51
N ASP A 216 -5.27 0.62 -0.59
CA ASP A 216 -3.83 0.88 -0.80
C ASP A 216 -3.01 -0.40 -1.09
N TYR A 217 -3.53 -1.57 -0.74
CA TYR A 217 -2.89 -2.86 -1.07
C TYR A 217 -3.39 -3.46 -2.39
N THR A 218 -4.23 -2.75 -3.15
CA THR A 218 -4.81 -3.24 -4.41
C THR A 218 -4.37 -2.38 -5.59
N VAL A 219 -3.84 -3.01 -6.63
CA VAL A 219 -3.47 -2.31 -7.88
C VAL A 219 -4.68 -2.12 -8.80
N TYR A 220 -5.60 -3.09 -8.80
CA TYR A 220 -6.83 -3.06 -9.58
C TYR A 220 -7.95 -3.76 -8.80
N ARG A 221 -9.17 -3.24 -8.92
CA ARG A 221 -10.40 -3.83 -8.39
C ARG A 221 -11.58 -3.36 -9.23
N ASN A 222 -12.65 -4.16 -9.25
CA ASN A 222 -13.94 -3.70 -9.76
C ASN A 222 -14.69 -2.93 -8.65
N ASP A 223 -15.50 -1.95 -9.00
CA ASP A 223 -16.34 -1.22 -8.05
C ASP A 223 -17.34 -2.15 -7.32
N SER A 224 -17.65 -3.32 -7.88
CA SER A 224 -18.52 -4.32 -7.27
C SER A 224 -18.00 -4.89 -5.95
N VAL A 225 -16.68 -4.82 -5.70
CA VAL A 225 -16.09 -5.23 -4.41
C VAL A 225 -15.91 -4.05 -3.46
N GLU A 226 -16.27 -2.83 -3.84
CA GLU A 226 -16.16 -1.68 -2.96
C GLU A 226 -17.23 -1.68 -1.87
N ILE A 227 -16.78 -1.70 -0.61
CA ILE A 227 -17.66 -1.69 0.57
C ILE A 227 -17.57 -0.39 1.38
N THR A 228 -16.74 0.57 0.96
CA THR A 228 -16.50 1.84 1.68
C THR A 228 -17.79 2.52 2.15
N PRO A 229 -18.85 2.69 1.33
CA PRO A 229 -20.08 3.35 1.78
C PRO A 229 -20.78 2.60 2.91
N ARG A 230 -20.75 1.27 2.88
CA ARG A 230 -21.33 0.40 3.92
C ARG A 230 -20.53 0.49 5.22
N VAL A 231 -19.20 0.57 5.13
CA VAL A 231 -18.32 0.78 6.29
C VAL A 231 -18.61 2.14 6.92
N ILE A 232 -18.73 3.22 6.14
CA ILE A 232 -19.07 4.56 6.65
C ILE A 232 -20.44 4.54 7.36
N GLU A 233 -21.45 3.95 6.73
CA GLU A 233 -22.79 3.86 7.31
C GLU A 233 -22.78 3.08 8.63
N ARG A 234 -22.11 1.92 8.66
CA ARG A 234 -22.00 1.07 9.86
C ARG A 234 -21.21 1.77 10.95
N PHE A 235 -20.11 2.44 10.60
CA PHE A 235 -19.28 3.21 11.53
C PHE A 235 -20.09 4.30 12.21
N ASN A 236 -20.82 5.13 11.44
CA ASN A 236 -21.63 6.21 12.00
C ASN A 236 -22.79 5.69 12.89
N LYS A 237 -23.29 4.48 12.63
CA LYS A 237 -24.28 3.82 13.50
C LYS A 237 -23.68 3.28 14.79
N MET A 238 -22.47 2.70 14.74
CA MET A 238 -21.78 2.16 15.92
C MET A 238 -21.18 3.24 16.81
N TYR A 239 -20.72 4.34 16.21
CA TYR A 239 -20.11 5.48 16.89
C TYR A 239 -20.90 6.77 16.60
N PRO A 240 -22.13 6.91 17.15
CA PRO A 240 -23.01 8.04 16.89
C PRO A 240 -22.64 9.32 17.67
N GLU A 241 -21.49 9.35 18.35
CA GLU A 241 -20.94 10.41 19.21
C GLU A 241 -20.60 11.74 18.47
N ALA A 242 -21.37 12.03 17.43
CA ALA A 242 -21.49 13.29 16.72
C ALA A 242 -22.95 13.79 16.64
N SER A 243 -23.80 13.44 17.62
CA SER A 243 -25.09 14.10 17.82
C SER A 243 -25.05 15.11 18.98
N SER A 244 -24.11 16.08 18.90
CA SER A 244 -24.30 17.46 19.36
C SER A 244 -23.09 18.34 18.98
N PRO A 245 -23.24 19.53 18.35
CA PRO A 245 -24.37 20.09 17.62
C PRO A 245 -23.94 20.56 16.20
N ALA A 246 -24.32 19.83 15.15
CA ALA A 246 -24.26 20.33 13.76
C ALA A 246 -25.41 19.81 12.88
N SER A 247 -26.49 19.31 13.47
CA SER A 247 -27.75 19.07 12.75
C SER A 247 -28.51 20.39 12.60
N ALA A 248 -27.98 21.30 11.78
CA ALA A 248 -28.69 22.46 11.22
C ALA A 248 -27.87 23.11 10.09
N SER A 249 -27.59 22.36 9.01
CA SER A 249 -27.31 22.96 7.70
C SER A 249 -27.66 21.96 6.60
N LYS A 250 -28.95 21.88 6.31
CA LYS A 250 -29.46 21.31 5.06
C LYS A 250 -29.66 22.49 4.10
N GLY A 251 -29.03 22.42 2.93
CA GLY A 251 -29.47 23.16 1.75
C GLY A 251 -28.38 24.01 1.08
N GLY A 252 -27.83 23.50 -0.01
CA GLY A 252 -27.04 24.31 -0.94
C GLY A 252 -25.96 23.51 -1.66
N ALA A 253 -26.31 22.93 -2.80
CA ALA A 253 -25.30 22.63 -3.81
C ALA A 253 -24.60 23.94 -4.22
N PRO A 254 -23.30 23.89 -4.56
CA PRO A 254 -22.98 24.27 -5.93
C PRO A 254 -21.99 23.33 -6.62
N LYS A 255 -22.24 23.25 -7.91
CA LYS A 255 -21.46 22.69 -9.00
C LYS A 255 -20.19 23.51 -9.19
N GLY A 256 -19.05 22.83 -9.30
CA GLY A 256 -17.87 23.22 -10.10
C GLY A 256 -17.13 24.50 -9.76
N SER A 257 -15.94 24.37 -9.18
CA SER A 257 -14.75 25.04 -9.71
C SER A 257 -13.50 24.27 -9.29
N ALA A 258 -12.66 23.97 -10.28
CA ALA A 258 -11.38 23.31 -10.10
C ALA A 258 -10.41 24.22 -9.34
N SER A 259 -9.78 23.69 -8.31
CA SER A 259 -8.51 24.20 -7.81
C SER A 259 -7.70 23.04 -7.24
N LYS A 260 -6.64 22.73 -7.98
CA LYS A 260 -5.57 21.77 -7.67
C LYS A 260 -5.06 21.98 -6.23
N PRO A 261 -4.89 20.93 -5.41
CA PRO A 261 -4.23 21.07 -4.10
C PRO A 261 -2.78 21.53 -4.29
N PRO A 262 -2.26 22.47 -3.49
CA PRO A 262 -0.82 22.65 -3.38
C PRO A 262 -0.23 21.37 -2.78
N ALA A 263 0.84 20.88 -3.40
CA ALA A 263 1.59 19.74 -2.90
C ALA A 263 2.06 20.01 -1.46
N PRO A 264 2.09 19.01 -0.56
CA PRO A 264 2.69 19.18 0.75
C PRO A 264 4.17 19.53 0.55
N ASP A 265 4.57 20.69 1.09
CA ASP A 265 5.97 21.05 1.19
C ASP A 265 6.71 19.92 1.92
N LYS A 266 7.65 19.34 1.19
CA LYS A 266 8.55 18.31 1.67
C LYS A 266 9.24 18.84 2.93
N PRO A 267 9.31 18.07 4.04
CA PRO A 267 10.12 18.46 5.19
C PRO A 267 11.54 18.82 4.74
N PRO A 268 12.18 19.87 5.28
CA PRO A 268 13.57 20.14 4.98
C PRO A 268 14.38 18.89 5.30
N ALA A 269 15.12 18.41 4.30
CA ALA A 269 15.99 17.26 4.45
C ALA A 269 16.96 17.51 5.62
N PRO A 270 17.27 16.49 6.45
CA PRO A 270 18.31 16.63 7.46
C PRO A 270 19.62 17.09 6.80
N PRO A 271 20.44 17.91 7.49
CA PRO A 271 21.76 18.29 6.97
C PRO A 271 22.50 17.04 6.52
N LYS A 272 23.08 17.08 5.32
CA LYS A 272 23.97 16.02 4.84
C LYS A 272 25.07 15.83 5.87
N GLU A 273 25.08 14.67 6.50
CA GLU A 273 26.18 14.19 7.30
C GLU A 273 27.40 14.04 6.37
N GLU A 274 28.26 15.06 6.37
CA GLU A 274 29.52 15.04 5.66
C GLU A 274 30.42 14.02 6.33
N LYS A 275 30.59 12.86 5.68
CA LYS A 275 31.51 11.81 6.14
C LYS A 275 32.89 12.43 6.42
N PRO A 276 33.52 12.13 7.57
CA PRO A 276 34.88 12.59 7.84
C PRO A 276 35.82 12.09 6.75
N LYS A 277 36.56 13.02 6.17
CA LYS A 277 37.62 12.77 5.19
C LYS A 277 38.59 11.73 5.80
N PRO A 278 38.94 10.63 5.09
CA PRO A 278 39.89 9.67 5.64
C PRO A 278 41.24 10.37 5.87
N PRO A 279 41.97 10.01 6.95
CA PRO A 279 43.26 10.60 7.25
C PRO A 279 44.25 10.37 6.08
N PRO A 280 45.20 11.29 5.86
CA PRO A 280 46.22 11.12 4.83
C PRO A 280 46.94 9.79 5.01
N LYS A 281 47.15 9.07 3.91
CA LYS A 281 47.96 7.85 3.90
C LYS A 281 49.36 8.21 4.40
N GLU A 282 49.76 7.53 5.48
CA GLU A 282 51.11 7.50 6.01
C GLU A 282 52.08 7.12 4.88
N GLU A 283 52.81 8.12 4.38
CA GLU A 283 53.87 7.93 3.42
C GLU A 283 55.09 7.38 4.16
N LYS A 284 55.40 6.09 3.93
CA LYS A 284 56.62 5.46 4.47
C LYS A 284 57.84 6.27 4.04
N PRO A 285 58.78 6.59 4.94
CA PRO A 285 60.01 7.28 4.57
C PRO A 285 60.83 6.40 3.63
N GLN A 286 61.17 6.94 2.45
CA GLN A 286 62.17 6.35 1.57
C GLN A 286 63.54 6.41 2.27
N PRO A 287 64.36 5.33 2.23
CA PRO A 287 65.69 5.36 2.82
C PRO A 287 66.60 6.34 2.06
N PRO A 288 67.55 6.99 2.74
CA PRO A 288 68.47 7.93 2.12
C PRO A 288 69.33 7.23 1.07
N ARG A 289 69.40 7.80 -0.14
CA ARG A 289 70.48 7.47 -1.07
C ARG A 289 71.75 8.14 -0.55
N THR A 290 72.67 7.34 -0.07
CA THR A 290 74.06 7.73 0.22
C THR A 290 74.95 7.48 -0.99
N PRO A 291 76.10 8.17 -1.05
CA PRO A 291 76.28 9.56 -1.46
C PRO A 291 76.29 9.76 -2.98
#